data_AF-A0A651E1W1-F1
#
_entry.id   AF-A0A651E1W1-F1
#
_cell.length_a   1.000
_cell.length_b   1.000
_cell.length_c   1.000
_cell.angle_alpha   90.00
_cell.angle_beta   90.00
_cell.angle_gamma   90.00
#
_symmetry.space_group_name_H-M   'P 1'
#
loop_
_entity.id
_entity.type
_entity.pdbx_description
1 polymer ?
#
loop_
_entity_poly.entity_id
_entity_poly.type
_entity_poly.pdbx_seq_one_letter_code
_entity_poly.pdbx_strand_id
1 'polypeptide(L)'
;RWKHQNLVSHIADTLQYLNGKFTFLAFHQQYPLHLIVVRHQNPLSVHFHADWGTLIFSSSYIFLRKTFGVSVLQEIVPKEQVLLFDASQLFQSQHLAINSYPLEVPGIIPIHLDHRQHSIAST
;
A
#
# COMPACT_ATOMS: atom_id res chain seq x y z
N ARG A 1 2.52 -21.14 -11.03
CA ARG A 1 1.50 -20.47 -10.18
C ARG A 1 1.99 -20.23 -8.72
N TRP A 2 3.29 -20.38 -8.41
CA TRP A 2 3.82 -20.60 -7.03
C TRP A 2 4.96 -19.64 -6.59
N LYS A 3 5.07 -18.40 -7.12
CA LYS A 3 6.19 -17.50 -6.78
C LYS A 3 5.82 -16.11 -6.24
N HIS A 4 4.58 -15.67 -6.37
CA HIS A 4 4.20 -14.29 -6.05
C HIS A 4 3.98 -14.04 -4.55
N GLN A 5 3.30 -14.95 -3.84
CA GLN A 5 3.06 -14.78 -2.40
C GLN A 5 4.36 -14.76 -1.58
N ASN A 6 5.34 -15.58 -1.96
CA ASN A 6 6.64 -15.63 -1.31
C ASN A 6 7.49 -14.37 -1.59
N LEU A 7 7.36 -13.79 -2.79
CA LEU A 7 8.08 -12.57 -3.16
C LEU A 7 7.62 -11.37 -2.33
N VAL A 8 6.31 -11.17 -2.21
CA VAL A 8 5.76 -9.98 -1.53
C VAL A 8 6.01 -10.04 -0.03
N SER A 9 5.90 -11.22 0.58
CA SER A 9 6.28 -11.41 1.99
C SER A 9 7.77 -11.18 2.21
N HIS A 10 8.64 -11.72 1.35
CA HIS A 10 10.08 -11.52 1.48
C HIS A 10 10.49 -10.05 1.31
N ILE A 11 9.81 -9.32 0.44
CA ILE A 11 9.98 -7.87 0.30
C ILE A 11 9.53 -7.16 1.58
N ALA A 12 8.37 -7.49 2.14
CA ALA A 12 7.92 -6.91 3.41
C ALA A 12 8.93 -7.17 4.55
N ASP A 13 9.40 -8.41 4.69
CA ASP A 13 10.40 -8.81 5.68
C ASP A 13 11.75 -8.11 5.49
N THR A 14 12.12 -7.77 4.26
CA THR A 14 13.37 -7.04 3.99
C THR A 14 13.20 -5.55 4.28
N LEU A 15 12.05 -4.98 3.94
CA LEU A 15 11.78 -3.56 4.09
C LEU A 15 11.59 -3.12 5.54
N GLN A 16 11.27 -4.04 6.45
CA GLN A 16 11.19 -3.74 7.89
C GLN A 16 12.51 -3.17 8.45
N TYR A 17 13.65 -3.48 7.81
CA TYR A 17 14.97 -3.00 8.24
C TYR A 17 15.31 -1.59 7.70
N LEU A 18 14.50 -1.05 6.78
CA LEU A 18 14.71 0.29 6.26
C LEU A 18 14.10 1.33 7.19
N ASN A 19 14.92 2.27 7.65
CA ASN A 19 14.46 3.42 8.41
C ASN A 19 14.14 4.60 7.49
N GLY A 20 13.05 5.32 7.77
CA GLY A 20 12.67 6.55 7.09
C GLY A 20 11.34 6.45 6.35
N LYS A 21 11.04 7.44 5.49
CA LYS A 21 9.78 7.51 4.72
C LYS A 21 10.05 7.18 3.27
N PHE A 22 9.37 6.19 2.73
CA PHE A 22 9.60 5.74 1.36
C PHE A 22 8.32 5.24 0.70
N THR A 23 8.21 5.52 -0.58
CA THR A 23 7.21 4.93 -1.47
C THR A 23 7.93 4.58 -2.75
N PHE A 24 7.78 3.37 -3.24
CA PHE A 24 8.35 2.98 -4.51
C PHE A 24 7.43 2.02 -5.25
N LEU A 25 7.62 1.99 -6.57
CA LEU A 25 6.98 1.07 -7.48
C LEU A 25 8.07 0.21 -8.12
N ALA A 26 7.86 -1.09 -8.13
CA ALA A 26 8.77 -2.04 -8.72
C ALA A 26 7.99 -3.04 -9.57
N PHE A 27 8.55 -3.45 -10.69
CA PHE A 27 7.99 -4.52 -11.50
C PHE A 27 9.10 -5.51 -11.85
N HIS A 28 8.72 -6.74 -12.11
CA HIS A 28 9.66 -7.76 -12.55
C HIS A 28 9.57 -7.90 -14.07
N GLN A 29 10.70 -7.84 -14.79
CA GLN A 29 10.71 -7.86 -16.27
C GLN A 29 10.06 -9.11 -16.87
N GLN A 30 10.22 -10.27 -16.22
CA GLN A 30 9.58 -11.53 -16.65
C GLN A 30 8.07 -11.59 -16.37
N TYR A 31 7.54 -10.67 -15.54
CA TYR A 31 6.13 -10.60 -15.15
C TYR A 31 5.63 -9.15 -15.31
N PRO A 32 5.60 -8.60 -16.53
CA PRO A 32 5.39 -7.16 -16.76
C PRO A 32 3.99 -6.66 -16.38
N LEU A 33 3.03 -7.57 -16.19
CA LEU A 33 1.68 -7.23 -15.73
C LEU A 33 1.59 -7.08 -14.20
N HIS A 34 2.63 -7.48 -13.46
CA HIS A 34 2.64 -7.42 -12.01
C HIS A 34 3.43 -6.20 -11.53
N LEU A 35 2.77 -5.37 -10.73
CA LEU A 35 3.37 -4.18 -10.13
C LEU A 35 3.35 -4.33 -8.61
N ILE A 36 4.53 -4.23 -8.00
CA ILE A 36 4.71 -4.16 -6.57
C ILE A 36 4.72 -2.69 -6.18
N VAL A 37 3.84 -2.34 -5.25
CA VAL A 37 3.71 -0.99 -4.74
C VAL A 37 3.95 -1.02 -3.24
N VAL A 38 4.91 -0.21 -2.80
CA VAL A 38 5.22 -0.04 -1.38
C VAL A 38 4.87 1.37 -1.00
N ARG A 39 4.03 1.52 0.03
CA ARG A 39 3.67 2.84 0.56
C ARG A 39 4.00 2.91 2.05
N HIS A 40 5.13 3.52 2.40
CA HIS A 40 5.52 3.75 3.78
C HIS A 40 5.61 5.26 4.07
N GLN A 41 4.57 5.77 4.72
CA GLN A 41 4.38 7.16 5.18
C GLN A 41 4.38 8.28 4.09
N ASN A 42 4.99 8.07 2.92
CA ASN A 42 4.94 9.02 1.81
C ASN A 42 3.59 8.98 1.06
N PRO A 43 3.18 10.11 0.46
CA PRO A 43 1.94 10.17 -0.32
C PRO A 43 2.06 9.32 -1.58
N LEU A 44 0.96 8.66 -1.92
CA LEU A 44 0.75 7.99 -3.18
C LEU A 44 -0.72 8.13 -3.53
N SER A 45 -0.99 8.63 -4.72
CA SER A 45 -2.31 8.78 -5.30
C SER A 45 -2.40 7.87 -6.51
N VAL A 46 -3.57 7.25 -6.67
CA VAL A 46 -3.85 6.33 -7.76
C VAL A 46 -5.14 6.76 -8.45
N HIS A 47 -5.16 6.62 -9.76
CA HIS A 47 -6.30 6.88 -10.61
C HIS A 47 -6.43 5.77 -11.64
N PHE A 48 -7.59 5.11 -11.69
CA PHE A 48 -7.95 4.27 -12.81
C PHE A 48 -8.51 5.11 -13.97
N HIS A 49 -7.83 5.06 -15.10
CA HIS A 49 -8.27 5.69 -16.33
C HIS A 49 -9.00 4.68 -17.21
N ALA A 50 -10.33 4.74 -17.21
CA ALA A 50 -11.21 3.74 -17.81
C ALA A 50 -10.96 3.55 -19.32
N ASP A 51 -10.77 4.65 -20.07
CA ASP A 51 -10.59 4.60 -21.52
C ASP A 51 -9.32 3.86 -21.95
N TRP A 52 -8.29 3.83 -21.09
CA TRP A 52 -7.04 3.12 -21.34
C TRP A 52 -6.94 1.81 -20.56
N GLY A 53 -7.90 1.51 -19.68
CA GLY A 53 -7.81 0.34 -18.80
C GLY A 53 -6.56 0.33 -17.92
N THR A 54 -6.11 1.49 -17.46
CA THR A 54 -4.77 1.63 -16.86
C THR A 54 -4.85 2.28 -15.48
N LEU A 55 -4.06 1.76 -14.53
CA LEU A 55 -3.80 2.43 -13.25
C LEU A 55 -2.63 3.40 -13.38
N ILE A 56 -2.87 4.62 -12.94
CA ILE A 56 -1.90 5.71 -12.99
C ILE A 56 -1.54 6.10 -11.57
N PHE A 57 -0.25 5.98 -11.25
CA PHE A 57 0.30 6.27 -9.94
C PHE A 57 1.01 7.62 -9.96
N SER A 58 0.83 8.39 -8.90
CA SER A 58 1.52 9.68 -8.72
C SER A 58 1.82 9.95 -7.26
N SER A 59 2.90 10.67 -6.99
CA SER A 59 3.22 11.14 -5.64
C SER A 59 2.21 12.18 -5.10
N SER A 60 1.39 12.79 -5.96
CA SER A 60 0.39 13.78 -5.56
C SER A 60 -0.86 13.75 -6.45
N TYR A 61 -2.02 13.83 -5.81
CA TYR A 61 -3.31 14.01 -6.49
C TYR A 61 -3.35 15.24 -7.41
N ILE A 62 -2.61 16.30 -7.07
CA ILE A 62 -2.56 17.53 -7.87
C ILE A 62 -2.02 17.25 -9.27
N PHE A 63 -1.04 16.35 -9.41
CA PHE A 63 -0.49 15.98 -10.72
C PHE A 63 -1.52 15.22 -11.56
N LEU A 64 -2.24 14.27 -10.96
CA LEU A 64 -3.32 13.56 -11.64
C LEU A 64 -4.40 14.53 -12.11
N ARG A 65 -4.80 15.48 -11.26
CA ARG A 65 -5.82 16.48 -11.61
C ARG A 65 -5.39 17.41 -12.74
N LYS A 66 -4.09 17.75 -12.82
CA LYS A 66 -3.55 18.55 -13.92
C LYS A 66 -3.56 17.80 -15.24
N THR A 67 -3.33 16.49 -15.23
CA THR A 67 -3.27 15.66 -16.44
C THR A 67 -4.64 15.21 -16.93
N PHE A 68 -5.54 14.81 -16.02
CA PHE A 68 -6.82 14.17 -16.36
C PHE A 68 -8.04 15.01 -15.98
N GLY A 69 -7.84 16.22 -15.43
CA GLY A 69 -8.91 17.14 -15.09
C GLY A 69 -9.63 16.83 -13.77
N VAL A 70 -10.80 17.45 -13.58
CA VAL A 70 -11.55 17.40 -12.31
C VAL A 70 -12.25 16.07 -12.04
N SER A 71 -12.37 15.21 -13.06
CA SER A 71 -13.01 13.89 -12.99
C SER A 71 -12.13 12.82 -12.35
N VAL A 72 -10.90 13.14 -11.96
CA VAL A 72 -10.01 12.18 -11.28
C VAL A 72 -10.61 11.79 -9.93
N LEU A 73 -11.04 10.53 -9.88
CA LEU A 73 -11.31 9.83 -8.64
C LEU A 73 -9.98 9.30 -8.10
N GLN A 74 -9.63 9.73 -6.89
CA GLN A 74 -8.49 9.21 -6.17
C GLN A 74 -8.87 7.90 -5.50
N GLU A 75 -8.09 6.87 -5.78
CA GLU A 75 -8.20 5.59 -5.11
C GLU A 75 -7.36 5.55 -3.84
N ILE A 76 -7.88 4.84 -2.83
CA ILE A 76 -7.22 4.69 -1.54
C ILE A 76 -6.18 3.58 -1.67
N VAL A 77 -4.91 3.96 -1.57
CA VAL A 77 -3.82 3.01 -1.34
C VAL A 77 -3.58 2.89 0.16
N PRO A 78 -3.63 1.71 0.79
CA PRO A 78 -3.27 1.59 2.19
C PRO A 78 -1.84 2.08 2.48
N LYS A 79 -1.65 2.77 3.60
CA LYS A 79 -0.30 3.08 4.12
C LYS A 79 0.25 1.85 4.84
N GLU A 80 1.58 1.81 4.95
CA GLU A 80 2.33 0.78 5.68
C GLU A 80 2.07 -0.62 5.14
N GLN A 81 1.98 -0.71 3.80
CA GLN A 81 1.71 -1.97 3.12
C GLN A 81 2.59 -2.15 1.89
N VAL A 82 2.91 -3.41 1.62
CA VAL A 82 3.37 -3.91 0.33
C VAL A 82 2.17 -4.49 -0.39
N LEU A 83 1.90 -4.00 -1.59
CA LEU A 83 0.74 -4.34 -2.40
C LEU A 83 1.20 -4.95 -3.72
N LEU A 84 0.52 -6.01 -4.16
CA LEU A 84 0.71 -6.59 -5.49
C LEU A 84 -0.51 -6.31 -6.36
N PHE A 85 -0.27 -5.61 -7.46
CA PHE A 85 -1.24 -5.32 -8.50
C PHE A 85 -0.98 -6.23 -9.70
N ASP A 86 -2.04 -6.64 -10.39
CA ASP A 86 -1.98 -7.38 -11.65
C ASP A 86 -2.88 -6.69 -12.66
N ALA A 87 -2.26 -6.16 -13.71
CA ALA A 87 -2.94 -5.43 -14.76
C ALA A 87 -4.00 -6.27 -15.48
N SER A 88 -3.88 -7.61 -15.48
CA SER A 88 -4.86 -8.49 -16.13
C SER A 88 -6.23 -8.52 -15.45
N GLN A 89 -6.31 -8.08 -14.19
CA GLN A 89 -7.54 -8.14 -13.38
C GLN A 89 -8.25 -6.79 -13.25
N LEU A 90 -7.68 -5.71 -13.80
CA LEU A 90 -8.20 -4.34 -13.62
C LEU A 90 -9.62 -4.14 -14.13
N PHE A 91 -10.03 -4.89 -15.17
CA PHE A 91 -11.39 -4.80 -15.70
C PHE A 91 -12.40 -5.71 -14.98
N GLN A 92 -11.92 -6.65 -14.17
CA GLN A 92 -12.75 -7.68 -13.56
C GLN A 92 -13.12 -7.35 -12.12
N SER A 93 -12.29 -6.59 -11.41
CA SER A 93 -12.51 -6.22 -10.02
C SER A 93 -12.32 -4.73 -9.78
N GLN A 94 -13.27 -4.11 -9.08
CA GLN A 94 -13.07 -2.79 -8.45
C GLN A 94 -12.01 -2.81 -7.34
N HIS A 95 -11.47 -4.00 -7.02
CA HIS A 95 -10.37 -4.20 -6.10
C HIS A 95 -9.04 -4.00 -6.82
N LEU A 96 -8.25 -3.08 -6.30
CA LEU A 96 -7.04 -2.58 -6.96
C LEU A 96 -5.83 -3.48 -6.74
N ALA A 97 -5.70 -4.05 -5.55
CA ALA A 97 -4.60 -4.96 -5.20
C ALA A 97 -5.13 -6.38 -4.99
N ILE A 98 -4.35 -7.36 -5.43
CA ILE A 98 -4.65 -8.79 -5.28
C ILE A 98 -4.19 -9.29 -3.92
N ASN A 99 -3.04 -8.84 -3.45
CA ASN A 99 -2.51 -9.19 -2.14
C ASN A 99 -1.98 -7.93 -1.44
N SER A 100 -2.13 -7.89 -0.13
CA SER A 100 -1.55 -6.87 0.75
C SER A 100 -0.82 -7.52 1.92
N TYR A 101 0.33 -6.96 2.27
CA TYR A 101 1.13 -7.40 3.42
C TYR A 101 1.52 -6.18 4.25
N PRO A 102 1.36 -6.23 5.58
CA PRO A 102 1.77 -5.13 6.45
C PRO A 102 3.29 -4.95 6.42
N LEU A 103 3.73 -3.69 6.50
CA LEU A 103 5.09 -3.35 6.89
C LEU A 103 5.10 -3.22 8.41
N GLU A 104 5.64 -4.22 9.10
CA GLU A 104 5.86 -4.10 10.54
C GLU A 104 6.93 -3.05 10.79
N VAL A 105 6.60 -2.04 11.59
CA VAL A 105 7.56 -1.04 12.05
C VAL A 105 8.29 -1.63 13.25
N PRO A 106 9.62 -1.87 13.20
CA PRO A 106 10.35 -2.28 14.38
C PRO A 106 10.34 -1.12 15.38
N GLY A 107 9.55 -1.22 16.45
CA GLY A 107 9.60 -0.25 17.55
C GLY A 107 8.29 0.16 18.21
N ILE A 108 7.12 -0.34 17.79
CA ILE A 108 5.89 -0.19 18.60
C ILE A 108 5.58 -1.53 19.25
N ILE A 109 6.24 -1.81 20.37
CA ILE A 109 5.64 -2.70 21.37
C ILE A 109 4.41 -1.92 21.87
N PRO A 110 3.17 -2.41 21.69
CA PRO A 110 2.04 -1.79 22.36
C PRO A 110 2.33 -1.89 23.86
N ILE A 111 2.58 -0.76 24.50
CA ILE A 111 2.58 -0.69 25.95
C ILE A 111 1.16 -1.04 26.34
N HIS A 112 0.95 -2.27 26.79
CA HIS A 112 -0.27 -2.65 27.49
C HIS A 112 -0.29 -1.80 28.75
N LEU A 113 -0.91 -0.63 28.69
CA LEU A 113 -1.29 0.12 29.88
C LEU A 113 -2.34 -0.74 30.57
N ASP A 114 -1.88 -1.62 31.47
CA ASP A 114 -2.70 -2.21 32.51
C ASP A 114 -3.37 -1.06 33.26
N HIS A 115 -4.61 -0.74 32.87
CA HIS A 115 -5.55 -0.04 33.73
C HIS A 115 -5.90 -0.98 34.88
N ARG A 116 -4.96 -1.16 35.81
CA ARG A 116 -5.31 -1.63 37.15
C ARG A 116 -6.18 -0.55 37.78
N GLN A 117 -7.47 -0.85 37.79
CA GLN A 117 -8.46 -0.23 38.64
C GLN A 117 -7.91 -0.18 40.08
N HIS A 118 -7.59 1.03 40.56
CA HIS A 118 -7.57 1.28 41.99
C HIS A 118 -8.87 1.99 42.35
N SER A 119 -9.87 1.20 42.72
CA SER A 119 -10.96 1.64 43.56
C SER A 119 -10.37 2.21 44.84
N ILE A 120 -10.51 3.51 45.05
CA ILE A 120 -10.27 4.14 46.33
C ILE A 120 -11.63 4.12 47.04
N ALA A 121 -11.78 3.21 48.01
CA ALA A 121 -12.89 3.24 48.94
C ALA A 121 -12.71 4.45 49.87
N SER A 122 -13.68 5.37 49.85
CA SER A 122 -13.80 6.42 50.86
C SER A 122 -14.40 5.82 52.14
N THR A 123 -13.74 6.06 53.26
CA THR A 123 -14.28 5.84 54.62
C THR A 123 -14.65 7.19 55.20
#